data_AF-A0A934M8F1-F1
#
_entry.id   AF-A0A934M8F1-F1
#
_cell.length_a   1.000
_cell.length_b   1.000
_cell.length_c   1.000
_cell.angle_alpha   90.00
_cell.angle_beta   90.00
_cell.angle_gamma   90.00
#
_symmetry.space_group_name_H-M   'P 1'
#
loop_
_entity.id
_entity.type
_entity.pdbx_description
1 polymer ?
#
loop_
_entity_poly.entity_id
_entity_poly.type
_entity_poly.pdbx_seq_one_letter_code
_entity_poly.pdbx_strand_id
1 'polypeptide(L)'
;MTAHLAVLRRNFGAQLLGVSRRGPARLRTPSFVERVTEVLTPATVHATVVCGDSRELHVVHRGQHVTPRRKPAHALARTVIPLDRISRVTATDHERLDGARVIDVRVGGANLLFSVASGSETERALLGAAPR
;
A
#
# COMPACT_ATOMS: atom_id res chain seq x y z
N MET A 1 -9.13 -4.69 -13.17
CA MET A 1 -7.82 -4.89 -12.49
C MET A 1 -6.97 -5.99 -13.14
N THR A 2 -7.48 -6.67 -14.16
CA THR A 2 -6.86 -7.84 -14.83
C THR A 2 -5.82 -7.45 -15.88
N ALA A 3 -6.05 -6.37 -16.64
CA ALA A 3 -5.13 -5.93 -17.70
C ALA A 3 -3.77 -5.43 -17.15
N HIS A 4 -3.76 -4.81 -15.97
CA HIS A 4 -2.53 -4.24 -15.39
C HIS A 4 -1.60 -5.32 -14.81
N LEU A 5 -2.17 -6.41 -14.28
CA LEU A 5 -1.41 -7.58 -13.84
C LEU A 5 -0.76 -8.32 -15.01
N ALA A 6 -1.46 -8.38 -16.16
CA ALA A 6 -0.92 -8.94 -17.39
C ALA A 6 0.26 -8.10 -17.92
N VAL A 7 0.18 -6.76 -17.85
CA VAL A 7 1.28 -5.85 -18.23
C VAL A 7 2.49 -6.00 -17.29
N LEU A 8 2.27 -6.19 -15.98
CA LEU A 8 3.36 -6.38 -15.01
C LEU A 8 4.09 -7.72 -15.22
N ARG A 9 3.36 -8.81 -15.47
CA ARG A 9 3.94 -10.13 -15.78
C ARG A 9 4.73 -10.13 -17.09
N ARG A 10 4.26 -9.41 -18.11
CA ARG A 10 4.81 -9.48 -19.47
C ARG A 10 6.08 -8.66 -19.68
N ASN A 11 6.30 -7.61 -18.89
CA ASN A 11 7.39 -6.65 -19.14
C ASN A 11 8.64 -6.81 -18.27
N PHE A 12 8.60 -7.58 -17.16
CA PHE A 12 9.68 -7.48 -16.16
C PHE A 12 10.26 -8.79 -15.64
N GLY A 13 9.73 -9.97 -15.99
CA GLY A 13 10.15 -11.23 -15.35
C GLY A 13 9.87 -11.29 -13.83
N ALA A 14 9.27 -10.23 -13.27
CA ALA A 14 8.97 -10.09 -11.86
C ALA A 14 7.77 -10.94 -11.46
N GLN A 15 7.90 -11.61 -10.31
CA GLN A 15 6.83 -12.39 -9.72
C GLN A 15 5.83 -11.45 -9.03
N LEU A 16 4.54 -11.74 -9.16
CA LEU A 16 3.51 -11.08 -8.36
C LEU A 16 3.62 -11.59 -6.92
N LEU A 17 3.94 -10.70 -5.98
CA LEU A 17 4.17 -11.04 -4.58
C LEU A 17 2.94 -10.77 -3.71
N GLY A 18 2.13 -9.77 -4.06
CA GLY A 18 0.87 -9.53 -3.35
C GLY A 18 -0.02 -8.48 -4.00
N VAL A 19 -1.33 -8.65 -3.82
CA VAL A 19 -2.35 -7.68 -4.25
C VAL A 19 -3.23 -7.30 -3.09
N SER A 20 -3.22 -6.01 -2.74
CA SER A 20 -4.22 -5.42 -1.85
C SER A 20 -5.34 -4.83 -2.71
N ARG A 21 -6.58 -5.26 -2.46
CA ARG A 21 -7.75 -4.70 -3.13
C ARG A 21 -8.16 -3.39 -2.46
N ARG A 22 -8.81 -2.53 -3.23
CA ARG A 22 -9.47 -1.32 -2.70
C ARG A 22 -10.52 -1.73 -1.68
N GLY A 23 -10.49 -1.13 -0.50
CA GLY A 23 -11.43 -1.43 0.59
C GLY A 23 -11.85 -0.18 1.35
N PRO A 24 -13.06 -0.17 1.94
CA PRO A 24 -13.45 0.88 2.86
C PRO A 24 -12.52 0.85 4.08
N ALA A 25 -12.10 2.02 4.53
CA ALA A 25 -11.32 2.19 5.74
C ALA A 25 -12.21 2.84 6.79
N ARG A 26 -12.19 2.31 8.02
CA ARG A 26 -12.99 2.85 9.12
C ARG A 26 -12.15 3.73 10.02
N LEU A 27 -12.73 4.78 10.58
CA LEU A 27 -12.03 5.57 11.58
C LEU A 27 -11.87 4.77 12.89
N ARG A 28 -10.68 4.80 13.49
CA ARG A 28 -10.35 4.03 14.71
C ARG A 28 -11.06 4.56 15.95
N THR A 29 -11.13 5.88 16.08
CA THR A 29 -11.76 6.59 17.21
C THR A 29 -12.52 7.82 16.70
N PRO A 30 -13.66 7.65 16.01
CA PRO A 30 -14.42 8.77 15.45
C PRO A 30 -15.16 9.53 16.56
N SER A 31 -15.07 10.86 16.53
CA SER A 31 -16.04 11.73 17.22
C SER A 31 -17.46 11.55 16.65
N PHE A 32 -18.49 12.04 17.35
CA PHE A 32 -19.88 11.93 16.88
C PHE A 32 -20.08 12.54 15.48
N VAL A 33 -19.47 13.69 15.22
CA VAL A 33 -19.50 14.37 13.91
C VAL A 33 -18.75 13.55 12.84
N GLU A 34 -17.60 12.98 13.19
CA GLU A 34 -16.84 12.11 12.29
C GLU A 34 -17.58 10.82 11.95
N ARG A 35 -18.34 10.26 12.90
CA ARG A 35 -19.14 9.06 12.69
C ARG A 35 -20.29 9.30 11.71
N VAL A 36 -20.97 10.44 11.81
CA VAL A 36 -22.03 10.83 10.86
C VAL A 36 -21.43 11.13 9.49
N THR A 37 -20.29 11.81 9.43
CA THR A 37 -19.61 12.11 8.15
C THR A 37 -19.00 10.88 7.49
N GLU A 38 -18.55 9.88 8.25
CA GLU A 38 -18.05 8.59 7.73
C GLU A 38 -19.15 7.79 7.03
N VAL A 39 -20.38 7.83 7.56
CA VAL A 39 -21.55 7.22 6.91
C VAL A 39 -21.86 7.89 5.57
N LEU A 40 -21.69 9.21 5.50
CA LEU A 40 -21.96 9.99 4.29
C LEU A 40 -20.78 9.97 3.28
N THR A 41 -19.55 9.82 3.78
CA THR A 41 -18.31 9.89 3.00
C THR A 41 -17.26 8.91 3.55
N PRO A 42 -17.34 7.61 3.19
CA PRO A 42 -16.40 6.62 3.68
C PRO A 42 -14.99 6.84 3.12
N ALA A 43 -13.99 6.73 3.99
CA ALA A 43 -12.60 6.70 3.57
C ALA A 43 -12.30 5.40 2.81
N THR A 44 -11.39 5.46 1.85
CA THR A 44 -10.97 4.28 1.09
C THR A 44 -9.46 4.13 1.12
N VAL A 45 -8.97 2.93 1.46
CA VAL A 45 -7.59 2.50 1.18
C VAL A 45 -7.53 2.03 -0.27
N HIS A 46 -6.61 2.59 -1.04
CA HIS A 46 -6.44 2.25 -2.46
C HIS A 46 -5.75 0.91 -2.65
N ALA A 47 -5.97 0.33 -3.82
CA ALA A 47 -5.30 -0.90 -4.20
C ALA A 47 -3.80 -0.66 -4.37
N THR A 48 -3.01 -1.61 -3.89
CA THR A 48 -1.56 -1.63 -4.03
C THR A 48 -1.15 -2.99 -4.55
N VAL A 49 -0.31 -3.01 -5.58
CA VAL A 49 0.23 -4.24 -6.16
C VAL A 49 1.72 -4.25 -5.91
N VAL A 50 2.22 -5.36 -5.40
CA VAL A 50 3.65 -5.59 -5.17
C VAL A 50 4.11 -6.71 -6.08
N CYS A 51 5.08 -6.40 -6.91
CA CYS A 51 5.79 -7.35 -7.74
C CYS A 51 7.28 -7.25 -7.43
N GLY A 52 8.05 -8.30 -7.64
CA GLY A 52 9.48 -8.22 -7.45
C GLY A 52 10.21 -9.44 -7.97
N ASP A 53 11.52 -9.32 -8.02
CA ASP A 53 12.45 -10.41 -8.28
C ASP A 53 13.50 -10.47 -7.16
N SER A 54 14.65 -11.10 -7.41
CA SER A 54 15.74 -11.21 -6.42
C SER A 54 16.49 -9.90 -6.16
N ARG A 55 16.26 -8.83 -6.93
CA ARG A 55 17.02 -7.58 -6.88
C ARG A 55 16.14 -6.37 -6.57
N GLU A 56 14.91 -6.33 -7.08
CA GLU A 56 14.05 -5.17 -6.98
C GLU A 56 12.62 -5.52 -6.57
N LEU A 57 12.02 -4.60 -5.80
CA LEU A 57 10.60 -4.59 -5.48
C LEU A 57 9.93 -3.43 -6.20
N HIS A 58 8.88 -3.72 -6.97
CA HIS A 58 8.03 -2.74 -7.62
C HIS A 58 6.70 -2.64 -6.86
N VAL A 59 6.46 -1.47 -6.29
CA VAL A 59 5.19 -1.12 -5.64
C VAL A 59 4.41 -0.21 -6.56
N VAL A 60 3.29 -0.72 -7.08
CA VAL A 60 2.35 0.06 -7.90
C VAL A 60 1.18 0.47 -7.04
N HIS A 61 0.98 1.76 -6.88
CA HIS A 61 0.00 2.34 -5.98
C HIS A 61 -0.65 3.58 -6.60
N ARG A 62 -1.63 4.16 -5.89
CA ARG A 62 -2.14 5.50 -6.22
C ARG A 62 -1.30 6.55 -5.50
N GLY A 63 -1.18 7.74 -6.10
CA GLY A 63 -0.40 8.84 -5.53
C GLY A 63 -0.88 9.29 -4.14
N GLN A 64 -2.14 9.01 -3.79
CA GLN A 64 -2.63 9.03 -2.41
C GLN A 64 -3.07 7.61 -2.02
N HIS A 65 -2.57 7.10 -0.89
CA HIS A 65 -2.89 5.76 -0.40
C HIS A 65 -4.28 5.69 0.25
N VAL A 66 -4.71 6.80 0.85
CA VAL A 66 -6.04 6.95 1.46
C VAL A 66 -6.68 8.20 0.88
N THR A 67 -7.95 8.10 0.46
CA THR A 67 -8.75 9.30 0.14
C THR A 67 -10.04 9.31 0.96
N PRO A 68 -10.38 10.46 1.59
CA PRO A 68 -11.62 10.63 2.35
C PRO A 68 -12.85 10.90 1.46
N ARG A 69 -12.68 11.09 0.14
CA ARG A 69 -13.76 11.51 -0.77
C ARG A 69 -13.88 10.61 -1.99
N ARG A 70 -15.07 10.64 -2.60
CA ARG A 70 -15.44 10.00 -3.88
C ARG A 70 -14.66 10.52 -5.11
N LYS A 71 -13.65 11.38 -4.94
CA LYS A 71 -12.79 11.86 -6.03
C LYS A 71 -11.52 10.98 -6.06
N PRO A 72 -11.48 9.92 -6.87
CA PRO A 72 -10.30 9.08 -6.96
C PRO A 72 -9.09 9.91 -7.40
N ALA A 73 -7.97 9.78 -6.68
CA ALA A 73 -6.70 10.26 -7.17
C ALA A 73 -6.33 9.41 -8.40
N HIS A 74 -6.44 9.99 -9.60
CA HIS A 74 -6.15 9.29 -10.85
C HIS A 74 -4.65 9.07 -11.10
N ALA A 75 -3.78 9.72 -10.32
CA ALA A 75 -2.34 9.54 -10.39
C ALA A 75 -1.97 8.11 -9.97
N LEU A 76 -1.43 7.35 -10.91
CA LEU A 76 -0.83 6.05 -10.68
C LEU A 76 0.67 6.28 -10.47
N ALA A 77 1.20 5.79 -9.36
CA ALA A 77 2.59 5.88 -9.01
C ALA A 77 3.21 4.49 -9.02
N ARG A 78 4.44 4.40 -9.52
CA ARG A 78 5.27 3.21 -9.47
C ARG A 78 6.53 3.58 -8.71
N THR A 79 6.73 2.91 -7.58
CA THR A 79 7.95 3.04 -6.79
C THR A 79 8.76 1.77 -6.98
N VAL A 80 10.03 1.92 -7.35
CA VAL A 80 10.97 0.81 -7.52
C VAL A 80 11.99 0.89 -6.38
N ILE A 81 12.13 -0.21 -5.65
CA ILE A 81 12.94 -0.30 -4.44
C ILE A 81 14.00 -1.39 -4.66
N PRO A 82 15.28 -1.03 -4.77
CA PRO A 82 16.37 -2.01 -4.78
C PRO A 82 16.42 -2.72 -3.42
N LEU A 83 16.37 -4.05 -3.43
CA LEU A 83 16.31 -4.87 -2.21
C LEU A 83 17.60 -4.76 -1.40
N ASP A 84 18.75 -4.64 -2.07
CA ASP A 84 20.07 -4.45 -1.44
C ASP A 84 20.21 -3.11 -0.70
N ARG A 85 19.30 -2.17 -0.95
CA ARG A 85 19.27 -0.85 -0.30
C ARG A 85 18.25 -0.77 0.83
N ILE A 86 17.43 -1.79 1.04
CA ILE A 86 16.48 -1.82 2.16
C ILE A 86 17.25 -2.05 3.44
N SER A 87 17.27 -1.04 4.32
CA SER A 87 17.93 -1.12 5.62
C SER A 87 16.98 -1.50 6.74
N ARG A 88 15.67 -1.25 6.56
CA ARG A 88 14.64 -1.57 7.54
C ARG A 88 13.26 -1.60 6.91
N VAL A 89 12.43 -2.53 7.37
CA VAL A 89 11.00 -2.53 7.11
C VAL A 89 10.27 -2.66 8.44
N THR A 90 9.29 -1.80 8.70
CA THR A 90 8.43 -1.89 9.88
C THR A 90 6.96 -1.68 9.54
N ALA A 91 6.08 -2.35 10.26
CA ALA A 91 4.64 -2.12 10.17
C ALA A 91 4.13 -1.53 11.49
N THR A 92 3.37 -0.45 11.38
CA THR A 92 2.63 0.13 12.49
C THR A 92 1.16 0.25 12.13
N ASP A 93 0.29 0.20 13.12
CA ASP A 93 -1.13 0.43 12.88
C ASP A 93 -1.35 1.87 12.44
N HIS A 94 -2.29 2.08 11.52
CA HIS A 94 -2.60 3.41 11.05
C HIS A 94 -3.30 4.20 12.18
N GLU A 95 -2.74 5.36 12.54
CA GLU A 95 -3.23 6.19 13.66
C GLU A 95 -4.73 6.46 13.63
N ARG A 96 -5.27 6.73 12.44
CA ARG A 96 -6.66 7.11 12.22
C ARG A 96 -7.57 6.00 11.70
N LEU A 97 -7.02 4.91 11.17
CA LEU A 97 -7.80 3.95 10.39
C LEU A 97 -7.72 2.55 10.99
N ASP A 98 -8.87 1.99 11.32
CA ASP A 98 -8.98 0.61 11.74
C ASP A 98 -8.84 -0.34 10.54
N GLY A 99 -8.16 -1.47 10.77
CA GLY A 99 -7.85 -2.45 9.72
C GLY A 99 -6.82 -1.98 8.68
N ALA A 100 -6.15 -0.85 8.89
CA ALA A 100 -5.07 -0.36 8.03
C ALA A 100 -3.74 -0.28 8.78
N ARG A 101 -2.64 -0.52 8.07
CA ARG A 101 -1.28 -0.40 8.59
C ARG A 101 -0.44 0.48 7.68
N VAL A 102 0.53 1.15 8.28
CA VAL A 102 1.57 1.89 7.57
C VAL A 102 2.83 1.04 7.57
N ILE A 103 3.29 0.69 6.37
CA ILE A 103 4.58 0.03 6.19
C ILE A 103 5.62 1.11 5.89
N ASP A 104 6.56 1.29 6.81
CA ASP A 104 7.73 2.15 6.66
C ASP A 104 8.88 1.30 6.11
N VAL A 105 9.33 1.66 4.91
CA VAL A 105 10.46 1.04 4.22
C VAL A 105 11.59 2.06 4.13
N ARG A 106 12.67 1.80 4.87
CA ARG A 106 13.91 2.58 4.82
C ARG A 106 14.77 2.05 3.69
N VAL A 107 15.08 2.91 2.72
CA VAL A 107 15.88 2.57 1.55
C VAL A 107 17.02 3.57 1.43
N GLY A 108 18.24 3.15 1.73
CA GLY A 108 19.37 4.06 1.91
C GLY A 108 19.05 5.15 2.95
N GLY A 109 18.99 6.42 2.50
CA GLY A 109 18.60 7.58 3.33
C GLY A 109 17.14 8.00 3.21
N ALA A 110 16.33 7.37 2.36
CA ALA A 110 14.93 7.71 2.15
C ALA A 110 13.99 6.86 3.03
N ASN A 111 12.83 7.43 3.33
CA ASN A 111 11.72 6.72 3.98
C ASN A 111 10.50 6.70 3.05
N LEU A 112 10.02 5.49 2.75
CA LEU A 112 8.83 5.26 1.93
C LEU A 112 7.71 4.69 2.81
N LEU A 113 6.57 5.38 2.84
CA LEU A 113 5.42 5.00 3.66
C LEU A 113 4.30 4.45 2.78
N PHE A 114 3.92 3.20 2.99
CA PHE A 114 2.81 2.56 2.26
C PHE A 114 1.65 2.23 3.19
N SER A 115 0.48 2.81 2.96
CA SER A 115 -0.73 2.43 3.69
C SER A 115 -1.37 1.23 3.01
N VAL A 116 -1.52 0.13 3.75
CA VAL A 116 -2.03 -1.13 3.25
C VAL A 116 -3.11 -1.67 4.20
N ALA A 117 -3.96 -2.55 3.70
CA ALA A 117 -4.90 -3.26 4.57
C ALA A 117 -4.11 -4.25 5.46
N SER A 118 -4.46 -4.28 6.75
CA SER A 118 -3.91 -5.23 7.71
C SER A 118 -4.23 -6.67 7.29
N GLY A 119 -3.26 -7.57 7.42
CA GLY A 119 -3.31 -8.97 6.99
C GLY A 119 -3.20 -9.20 5.48
N SER A 120 -3.09 -8.14 4.66
CA SER A 120 -3.08 -8.25 3.21
C SER A 120 -1.83 -8.97 2.68
N GLU A 121 -1.93 -9.54 1.47
CA GLU A 121 -0.77 -10.11 0.78
C GLU A 121 0.31 -9.06 0.51
N THR A 122 -0.09 -7.82 0.24
CA THR A 122 0.82 -6.70 0.05
C THR A 122 1.59 -6.36 1.34
N GLU A 123 0.93 -6.36 2.51
CA GLU A 123 1.64 -6.23 3.78
C GLU A 123 2.69 -7.32 3.93
N ARG A 124 2.29 -8.59 3.73
CA ARG A 124 3.20 -9.73 3.84
C ARG A 124 4.37 -9.65 2.86
N ALA A 125 4.13 -9.22 1.63
CA ALA A 125 5.16 -9.05 0.61
C ALA A 125 6.17 -7.96 0.99
N LEU A 126 5.70 -6.82 1.50
CA LEU A 126 6.58 -5.73 1.94
C LEU A 126 7.38 -6.12 3.18
N LEU A 127 6.73 -6.73 4.18
CA LEU A 127 7.41 -7.22 5.38
C LEU A 127 8.44 -8.31 5.07
N GLY A 128 8.15 -9.19 4.10
CA GLY A 128 9.07 -10.22 3.63
C GLY A 128 10.30 -9.69 2.89
N ALA A 129 10.28 -8.42 2.48
CA ALA A 129 11.43 -7.74 1.87
C ALA A 129 12.38 -7.10 2.90
N ALA A 130 12.13 -7.30 4.20
CA ALA A 130 13.07 -6.88 5.23
C ALA A 130 14.45 -7.51 5.01
N PRO A 131 15.55 -6.77 5.29
CA PRO A 131 16.89 -7.33 5.21
C PRO A 131 17.02 -8.54 6.12
N ARG A 132 17.67 -9.60 5.61
CA ARG A 132 17.96 -10.82 6.36
C ARG A 132 19.14 -10.64 7.30
#